data_AF-A0A0N9HV23-F1
#
_entry.id   AF-A0A0N9HV23-F1
#
_cell.length_a   1.000
_cell.length_b   1.000
_cell.length_c   1.000
_cell.angle_alpha   90.00
_cell.angle_beta   90.00
_cell.angle_gamma   90.00
#
_symmetry.space_group_name_H-M   'P 1'
#
loop_
_entity.id
_entity.type
_entity.pdbx_description
1 polymer ?
#
loop_
_entity_poly.entity_id
_entity_poly.type
_entity_poly.pdbx_seq_one_letter_code
_entity_poly.pdbx_strand_id
1 'polypeptide(L)'
;MAQHADSSKSSGAARAQVVGVIAAVIKWIGLICTLVLVIHVLLTVGSANPANGITSFFADVADPIALGFKDLFTPSDPKLLVLVNYGIAALFWLIVSSVVARIVRRFG
;
A
#
# COMPACT_ATOMS: atom_id res chain seq x y z
N MET A 1 3.05 -3.77 48.43
CA MET A 1 4.06 -3.97 47.36
C MET A 1 3.51 -4.68 46.10
N ALA A 2 2.47 -5.53 46.18
CA ALA A 2 1.94 -6.24 45.00
C ALA A 2 1.15 -5.37 43.99
N GLN A 3 0.48 -4.30 44.45
CA GLN A 3 -0.42 -3.48 43.62
C GLN A 3 0.31 -2.58 42.59
N HIS A 4 1.58 -2.23 42.83
CA HIS A 4 2.39 -1.44 41.88
C HIS A 4 2.93 -2.26 40.70
N ALA A 5 3.05 -3.58 40.84
CA ALA A 5 3.60 -4.47 39.80
C ALA A 5 2.57 -4.90 38.76
N ASP A 6 1.28 -4.80 39.08
CA ASP A 6 0.18 -5.19 38.19
C ASP A 6 -0.19 -4.09 37.18
N SER A 7 -0.12 -2.83 37.62
CA SER A 7 -0.38 -1.65 36.79
C SER A 7 0.62 -1.46 35.64
N SER A 8 1.90 -1.80 35.85
CA SER A 8 2.94 -1.69 34.81
C SER A 8 2.80 -2.76 33.72
N LYS A 9 2.38 -3.98 34.10
CA LYS A 9 2.14 -5.09 33.15
C LYS A 9 0.93 -4.82 32.25
N SER A 10 -0.16 -4.31 32.82
CA SER A 10 -1.36 -3.89 32.07
C SER A 10 -1.04 -2.81 31.02
N SER A 11 -0.22 -1.81 31.41
CA SER A 11 0.19 -0.72 30.53
C SER A 11 1.06 -1.20 29.35
N GLY A 12 1.96 -2.16 29.57
CA GLY A 12 2.78 -2.77 28.52
C GLY A 12 1.96 -3.58 27.50
N ALA A 13 0.97 -4.34 27.98
CA ALA A 13 0.08 -5.12 27.12
C ALA A 13 -0.80 -4.21 26.23
N ALA A 14 -1.37 -3.15 26.80
CA ALA A 14 -2.17 -2.19 26.05
C ALA A 14 -1.35 -1.48 24.95
N ARG A 15 -0.11 -1.07 25.26
CA ARG A 15 0.80 -0.47 24.27
C ARG A 15 1.12 -1.44 23.14
N ALA A 16 1.46 -2.69 23.45
CA ALA A 16 1.76 -3.70 22.44
C ALA A 16 0.56 -3.97 21.51
N GLN A 17 -0.67 -3.97 22.06
CA GLN A 17 -1.89 -4.10 21.27
C GLN A 17 -2.08 -2.92 20.32
N VAL A 18 -1.91 -1.67 20.78
CA VAL A 18 -2.03 -0.47 19.95
C VAL A 18 -1.01 -0.48 18.82
N VAL A 19 0.26 -0.77 19.12
CA VAL A 19 1.34 -0.88 18.13
C VAL A 19 1.03 -1.98 17.11
N GLY A 20 0.48 -3.10 17.56
CA GLY A 20 0.03 -4.19 16.69
C GLY A 20 -1.04 -3.75 15.70
N VAL A 21 -2.06 -3.01 16.17
CA VAL A 21 -3.13 -2.46 15.34
C VAL A 21 -2.58 -1.46 14.32
N ILE A 22 -1.75 -0.50 14.75
CA ILE A 22 -1.15 0.49 13.85
C ILE A 22 -0.34 -0.19 12.75
N ALA A 23 0.51 -1.16 13.12
CA ALA A 23 1.28 -1.92 12.14
C ALA A 23 0.40 -2.72 11.16
N ALA A 24 -0.73 -3.26 11.64
CA ALA A 24 -1.70 -3.93 10.77
C ALA A 24 -2.36 -2.96 9.80
N VAL A 25 -2.77 -1.77 10.26
CA VAL A 25 -3.36 -0.72 9.41
C VAL A 25 -2.38 -0.29 8.31
N ILE A 26 -1.10 -0.08 8.64
CA ILE A 26 -0.06 0.26 7.65
C ILE A 26 0.06 -0.81 6.57
N LYS A 27 0.04 -2.09 6.96
CA LYS A 27 0.05 -3.22 6.02
C LYS A 27 -1.17 -3.21 5.11
N TRP A 28 -2.35 -2.96 5.67
CA TRP A 28 -3.59 -2.90 4.90
C TRP A 28 -3.62 -1.74 3.92
N ILE A 29 -3.16 -0.56 4.31
CA ILE A 29 -3.05 0.59 3.40
C ILE A 29 -2.16 0.24 2.21
N GLY A 30 -0.95 -0.30 2.46
CA GLY A 30 -0.05 -0.70 1.38
C GLY A 30 -0.63 -1.78 0.48
N LEU A 31 -1.36 -2.75 1.05
CA LEU A 31 -2.04 -3.79 0.28
C LEU A 31 -3.13 -3.20 -0.62
N ILE A 32 -3.96 -2.29 -0.10
CA ILE A 32 -5.03 -1.64 -0.86
C ILE A 32 -4.43 -0.82 -2.00
N CYS A 33 -3.40 0.00 -1.73
CA CYS A 33 -2.70 0.76 -2.76
C CYS A 33 -2.13 -0.15 -3.86
N THR A 34 -1.49 -1.27 -3.45
CA THR A 34 -0.98 -2.28 -4.40
C THR A 34 -2.10 -2.86 -5.26
N LEU A 35 -3.24 -3.23 -4.66
CA LEU A 35 -4.36 -3.81 -5.39
C LEU A 35 -4.95 -2.84 -6.41
N VAL A 36 -5.14 -1.57 -6.05
CA VAL A 36 -5.63 -0.56 -7.01
C VAL A 36 -4.68 -0.45 -8.20
N LEU A 37 -3.37 -0.34 -7.95
CA LEU A 37 -2.37 -0.24 -9.02
C LEU A 37 -2.37 -1.48 -9.92
N VAL A 38 -2.42 -2.68 -9.33
CA VAL A 38 -2.47 -3.94 -10.09
C VAL A 38 -3.74 -4.03 -10.93
N ILE A 39 -4.90 -3.66 -10.38
CA ILE A 39 -6.15 -3.67 -11.14
C ILE A 39 -6.08 -2.70 -12.32
N HIS A 40 -5.57 -1.49 -12.12
CA HIS A 40 -5.38 -0.53 -13.21
C HIS A 40 -4.45 -1.08 -14.32
N VAL A 41 -3.34 -1.72 -13.94
CA VAL A 41 -2.43 -2.39 -14.88
C VAL A 41 -3.14 -3.49 -15.66
N LEU A 42 -3.86 -4.39 -14.97
CA LEU A 42 -4.57 -5.50 -15.61
C LEU A 42 -5.65 -5.02 -16.57
N LEU A 43 -6.42 -4.00 -16.19
CA LEU A 43 -7.44 -3.39 -17.06
C LEU A 43 -6.79 -2.77 -18.30
N THR A 44 -5.66 -2.07 -18.15
CA THR A 44 -5.00 -1.40 -19.28
C THR A 44 -4.34 -2.41 -20.23
N VAL A 45 -3.56 -3.36 -19.71
CA VAL A 45 -2.90 -4.39 -20.52
C VAL A 45 -3.94 -5.30 -21.18
N GLY A 46 -5.00 -5.63 -20.44
CA GLY A 46 -6.16 -6.37 -20.93
C GLY A 46 -7.03 -5.61 -21.94
N SER A 47 -6.69 -4.36 -22.27
CA SER A 47 -7.43 -3.52 -23.22
C SER A 47 -8.89 -3.29 -22.82
N ALA A 48 -9.16 -3.16 -21.52
CA ALA A 48 -10.48 -2.81 -21.01
C ALA A 48 -10.95 -1.47 -21.60
N ASN A 49 -12.26 -1.35 -21.80
CA ASN A 49 -12.86 -0.15 -22.39
C ASN A 49 -12.65 1.09 -21.48
N PRO A 50 -11.87 2.11 -21.91
CA PRO A 50 -11.62 3.30 -21.08
C PRO A 50 -12.87 4.12 -20.79
N ALA A 51 -13.91 4.02 -21.63
CA ALA A 51 -15.19 4.69 -21.40
C ALA A 51 -16.06 4.00 -20.32
N ASN A 52 -15.63 2.86 -19.79
CA ASN A 52 -16.30 2.20 -18.69
C ASN A 52 -15.97 2.90 -17.35
N GLY A 53 -16.99 3.07 -16.51
CA GLY A 53 -16.85 3.71 -15.19
C GLY A 53 -15.88 2.98 -14.25
N ILE A 54 -15.73 1.66 -14.36
CA ILE A 54 -14.80 0.88 -13.53
C ILE A 54 -13.35 1.15 -13.98
N THR A 55 -13.09 1.12 -15.29
CA THR A 55 -11.74 1.35 -15.83
C THR A 55 -11.24 2.76 -15.53
N SER A 56 -12.08 3.76 -15.75
CA SER A 56 -11.77 5.16 -15.41
C SER A 56 -11.57 5.36 -13.92
N PHE A 57 -12.44 4.80 -13.06
CA PHE A 57 -12.27 4.87 -11.61
C PHE A 57 -10.90 4.35 -11.14
N PHE A 58 -10.49 3.17 -11.62
CA PHE A 58 -9.17 2.63 -11.23
C PHE A 58 -8.01 3.45 -11.78
N ALA A 59 -8.14 4.05 -12.97
CA ALA A 59 -7.13 4.97 -13.50
C ALA A 59 -7.01 6.23 -12.61
N ASP A 60 -8.13 6.88 -12.31
CA ASP A 60 -8.17 8.11 -11.50
C ASP A 60 -7.61 7.91 -10.09
N VAL A 61 -7.87 6.73 -9.49
CA VAL A 61 -7.36 6.39 -8.16
C VAL A 61 -5.89 5.93 -8.22
N ALA A 62 -5.48 5.25 -9.30
CA ALA A 62 -4.11 4.76 -9.45
C ALA A 62 -3.10 5.90 -9.63
N ASP A 63 -3.44 6.95 -10.39
CA ASP A 63 -2.56 8.07 -10.71
C ASP A 63 -1.91 8.74 -9.48
N PRO A 64 -2.64 9.16 -8.44
CA PRO A 64 -2.03 9.74 -7.25
C PRO A 64 -1.25 8.69 -6.41
N ILE A 65 -1.66 7.41 -6.46
CA ILE A 65 -1.02 6.32 -5.70
C ILE A 65 0.28 5.86 -6.35
N ALA A 66 0.41 6.04 -7.66
CA ALA A 66 1.64 5.78 -8.40
C ALA A 66 2.76 6.77 -8.02
N LEU A 67 2.43 7.89 -7.38
CA LEU A 67 3.39 8.90 -6.91
C LEU A 67 4.32 9.36 -8.05
N GLY A 68 5.64 9.33 -7.83
CA GLY A 68 6.65 9.68 -8.83
C GLY A 68 6.99 8.56 -9.82
N PHE A 69 6.35 7.40 -9.74
CA PHE A 69 6.68 6.26 -10.61
C PHE A 69 6.00 6.30 -11.96
N LYS A 70 4.89 7.05 -12.13
CA LYS A 70 4.08 7.06 -13.37
C LYS A 70 4.85 7.43 -14.64
N ASP A 71 5.90 8.25 -14.50
CA ASP A 71 6.75 8.73 -15.60
C ASP A 71 8.21 8.26 -15.45
N LEU A 72 8.47 7.22 -14.63
CA LEU A 72 9.82 6.71 -14.39
C LEU A 72 10.43 6.11 -15.67
N PHE A 73 9.60 5.48 -16.49
CA PHE A 73 9.93 4.97 -17.82
C PHE A 73 8.93 5.52 -18.84
N THR A 74 9.43 5.92 -20.01
CA THR A 74 8.61 6.54 -21.07
C THR A 74 8.63 5.74 -22.37
N PRO A 75 8.17 4.47 -22.37
CA PRO A 75 8.08 3.68 -23.60
C PRO A 75 6.99 4.24 -24.53
N SER A 76 7.16 4.02 -25.83
CA SER A 76 6.21 4.49 -26.85
C SER A 76 4.88 3.74 -26.82
N ASP A 77 4.86 2.51 -26.31
CA ASP A 77 3.63 1.72 -26.14
C ASP A 77 2.93 2.12 -24.83
N PRO A 78 1.69 2.66 -24.89
CA PRO A 78 0.94 3.06 -23.71
C PRO A 78 0.70 1.93 -22.71
N LYS A 79 0.56 0.68 -23.17
CA LYS A 79 0.35 -0.47 -22.27
C LYS A 79 1.60 -0.79 -21.49
N LEU A 80 2.76 -0.74 -22.15
CA LEU A 80 4.05 -0.94 -21.49
C LEU A 80 4.35 0.18 -20.51
N LEU A 81 3.97 1.42 -20.84
CA LEU A 81 4.09 2.55 -19.93
C LEU A 81 3.35 2.27 -18.63
N VAL A 82 2.07 1.90 -18.71
CA VAL A 82 1.28 1.60 -17.51
C VAL A 82 1.81 0.36 -16.79
N LEU A 83 2.11 -0.73 -17.51
CA LEU A 83 2.60 -1.97 -16.93
C LEU A 83 3.86 -1.78 -16.09
N VAL A 84 4.87 -1.10 -16.64
CA VAL A 84 6.18 -0.96 -15.98
C VAL A 84 6.07 0.04 -14.83
N ASN A 85 5.52 1.23 -15.07
CA ASN A 85 5.51 2.29 -14.08
C ASN A 85 4.58 1.98 -12.89
N TYR A 86 3.34 1.59 -13.16
CA TYR A 86 2.37 1.29 -12.10
C TYR A 86 2.64 -0.07 -11.47
N GLY A 87 3.24 -1.01 -12.21
CA GLY A 87 3.74 -2.28 -11.66
C GLY A 87 4.85 -2.07 -10.63
N ILE A 88 5.84 -1.21 -10.91
CA ILE A 88 6.90 -0.87 -9.95
C ILE A 88 6.31 -0.12 -8.75
N ALA A 89 5.37 0.80 -8.97
CA ALA A 89 4.67 1.46 -7.87
C ALA A 89 3.96 0.47 -6.94
N ALA A 90 3.36 -0.59 -7.49
CA ALA A 90 2.69 -1.62 -6.70
C ALA A 90 3.71 -2.39 -5.83
N LEU A 91 4.85 -2.76 -6.40
CA LEU A 91 5.94 -3.40 -5.65
C LEU A 91 6.48 -2.48 -4.55
N PHE A 92 6.63 -1.19 -4.83
CA PHE A 92 7.04 -0.20 -3.85
C PHE A 92 6.10 -0.17 -2.64
N TRP A 93 4.78 -0.13 -2.86
CA TRP A 93 3.80 -0.14 -1.77
C TRP A 93 3.85 -1.41 -0.92
N LEU A 94 4.05 -2.59 -1.53
CA LEU A 94 4.22 -3.85 -0.80
C LEU A 94 5.48 -3.81 0.09
N ILE A 95 6.59 -3.31 -0.43
CA ILE A 95 7.87 -3.26 0.29
C ILE A 95 7.77 -2.24 1.42
N VAL A 96 7.39 -0.99 1.11
CA VAL A 96 7.36 0.11 2.08
C VAL A 96 6.41 -0.18 3.22
N SER A 97 5.18 -0.63 2.95
CA SER A 97 4.24 -0.96 4.02
C SER A 97 4.76 -2.09 4.92
N SER A 98 5.46 -3.07 4.37
CA SER A 98 6.08 -4.16 5.14
C SER A 98 7.22 -3.66 6.02
N VAL A 99 8.10 -2.84 5.46
CA VAL A 99 9.24 -2.25 6.17
C VAL A 99 8.75 -1.34 7.30
N VAL A 100 7.84 -0.42 7.00
CA VAL A 100 7.29 0.52 7.99
C VAL A 100 6.55 -0.22 9.10
N ALA A 101 5.70 -1.20 8.78
CA ALA A 101 5.01 -1.99 9.80
C ALA A 101 5.99 -2.78 10.69
N ARG A 102 7.09 -3.29 10.11
CA ARG A 102 8.14 -3.97 10.89
C ARG A 102 8.88 -3.01 11.81
N ILE A 103 9.18 -1.79 11.34
CA ILE A 103 9.81 -0.74 12.15
C ILE A 103 8.88 -0.35 13.30
N VAL A 104 7.59 -0.11 13.03
CA VAL A 104 6.59 0.22 14.06
C VAL A 104 6.50 -0.87 15.12
N ARG A 105 6.48 -2.16 14.74
CA ARG A 105 6.47 -3.26 15.71
C ARG A 105 7.77 -3.41 16.50
N ARG A 106 8.89 -2.96 15.95
CA ARG A 106 10.21 -3.11 16.57
C ARG A 106 10.51 -1.99 17.56
N PHE A 107 10.04 -0.78 17.28
CA PHE A 107 10.38 0.41 18.06
C PHE A 107 9.18 1.04 18.80
N GLY A 108 7.95 0.67 18.44
CA GLY A 108 6.73 1.05 19.14
C GLY A 108 6.48 0.18 20.36
#